data_AF-A6KQ00-F1
#
_entry.id   AF-A6KQ00-F1
#
_cell.length_a   1.000
_cell.length_b   1.000
_cell.length_c   1.000
_cell.angle_alpha   90.00
_cell.angle_beta   90.00
_cell.angle_gamma   90.00
#
_symmetry.space_group_name_H-M   'P 1'
#
loop_
_entity.id
_entity.type
_entity.pdbx_description
1 polymer ?
#
loop_
_entity_poly.entity_id
_entity_poly.type
_entity_poly.pdbx_seq_one_letter_code
_entity_poly.pdbx_strand_id
1 'polypeptide(L)'
;MGSGRGCETTAVPLLMAVAALLVGTAGHLYPGEVCPGMDIRNNLTRLHELENCSVIEGHLQILLMFKTRPEDFRDLSFPKLIMITDYLLLFRVYGLESLKDLFPNLTVIRGSRLFFNYALVIFEMVHLKELGLYNLMNITRGSVRIEKNNELCYLATIDWSRILDSVEDNYIVLNKDDNEECGDVCPGTAKGKTNCPATVINGQFVERCWTHSHCQKVCPTICKSHGCTAEGLCCHKECLGNCSEPDDPTKCVACRNFYLDGQCVETCPPPYYHFQDWRCVNFSFCQDLHYKCRNSRKPGCHQYVIHNNKCIPECPSGYTMNSSK
;
A
#
# COMPACT_ATOMS: atom_id res chain seq x y z
N MET A 1 26.78 -52.43 62.71
CA MET A 1 27.70 -51.29 62.58
C MET A 1 28.60 -51.52 61.37
N GLY A 2 28.14 -51.11 60.19
CA GLY A 2 28.91 -51.17 58.94
C GLY A 2 29.46 -49.80 58.62
N SER A 3 30.79 -49.70 58.57
CA SER A 3 31.56 -48.47 58.35
C SER A 3 31.42 -48.00 56.90
N GLY A 4 30.92 -46.78 56.70
CA GLY A 4 30.77 -46.14 55.39
C GLY A 4 32.11 -45.60 54.88
N ARG A 5 32.47 -46.01 53.66
CA ARG A 5 33.63 -45.51 52.91
C ARG A 5 33.32 -44.13 52.33
N GLY A 6 34.28 -43.21 52.44
CA GLY A 6 34.23 -41.88 51.85
C GLY A 6 34.39 -41.86 50.33
N CYS A 7 34.07 -40.72 49.74
CA CYS A 7 34.49 -40.35 48.40
C CYS A 7 34.74 -38.83 48.37
N GLU A 8 35.96 -38.47 47.94
CA GLU A 8 36.45 -37.11 47.79
C GLU A 8 35.78 -36.40 46.61
N THR A 9 35.59 -35.09 46.77
CA THR A 9 35.00 -34.19 45.77
C THR A 9 36.04 -33.76 44.74
N THR A 10 35.94 -34.25 43.51
CA THR A 10 36.61 -33.64 42.35
C THR A 10 35.64 -32.72 41.60
N ALA A 11 35.93 -31.42 41.62
CA ALA A 11 35.19 -30.40 40.89
C ALA A 11 35.42 -30.53 39.38
N VAL A 12 34.35 -30.63 38.61
CA VAL A 12 34.33 -30.52 37.14
C VAL A 12 33.78 -29.13 36.80
N PRO A 13 34.45 -28.32 35.96
CA PRO A 13 33.91 -27.02 35.58
C PRO A 13 32.79 -27.22 34.55
N LEU A 14 31.56 -26.85 34.93
CA LEU A 14 30.43 -26.78 34.01
C LEU A 14 30.60 -25.54 33.11
N LEU A 15 30.98 -25.76 31.84
CA LEU A 15 30.89 -24.73 30.80
C LEU A 15 29.39 -24.46 30.52
N MET A 16 28.85 -23.40 31.11
CA MET A 16 27.53 -22.88 30.79
C MET A 16 27.59 -22.22 29.41
N ALA A 17 27.21 -22.96 28.36
CA ALA A 17 26.92 -22.38 27.06
C ALA A 17 25.65 -21.53 27.18
N VAL A 18 25.82 -20.21 27.26
CA VAL A 18 24.71 -19.26 27.13
C VAL A 18 24.32 -19.24 25.65
N ALA A 19 23.31 -20.05 25.30
CA ALA A 19 22.63 -19.90 24.01
C ALA A 19 21.89 -18.56 24.04
N ALA A 20 22.52 -17.54 23.46
CA ALA A 20 21.84 -16.30 23.12
C ALA A 20 20.76 -16.66 22.09
N LEU A 21 19.51 -16.73 22.53
CA LEU A 21 18.35 -16.65 21.66
C LEU A 21 18.41 -15.29 20.97
N LEU A 22 19.05 -15.23 19.81
CA LEU A 22 18.81 -14.17 18.84
C LEU A 22 17.36 -14.34 18.40
N VAL A 23 16.44 -13.74 19.14
CA VAL A 23 15.13 -13.36 18.61
C VAL A 23 15.46 -12.29 17.58
N GLY A 24 15.78 -12.73 16.36
CA GLY A 24 15.79 -11.84 15.21
C GLY A 24 14.42 -11.18 15.20
N THR A 25 14.37 -9.87 15.39
CA THR A 25 13.15 -9.11 15.14
C THR A 25 12.86 -9.26 13.66
N ALA A 26 12.07 -10.28 13.31
CA ALA A 26 11.52 -10.42 11.98
C ALA A 26 10.81 -9.11 11.67
N GLY A 27 11.42 -8.29 10.82
CA GLY A 27 10.85 -7.02 10.41
C GLY A 27 9.47 -7.29 9.86
N HIS A 28 8.44 -6.82 10.55
CA HIS A 28 7.08 -6.99 10.07
C HIS A 28 6.94 -6.15 8.80
N LEU A 29 6.59 -6.81 7.68
CA LEU A 29 6.37 -6.18 6.38
C LEU A 29 5.47 -4.94 6.47
N TYR A 30 4.44 -5.02 7.31
CA TYR A 30 3.54 -3.93 7.65
C TYR A 30 3.72 -3.60 9.15
N PRO A 31 4.49 -2.55 9.49
CA PRO A 31 4.76 -2.20 10.88
C PRO A 31 3.59 -1.47 11.57
N GLY A 32 2.64 -0.94 10.79
CA GLY A 32 1.43 -0.28 11.28
C GLY A 32 0.19 -1.19 11.29
N GLU A 33 -0.94 -0.58 11.61
CA GLU A 33 -2.24 -1.22 11.72
C GLU A 33 -2.94 -1.37 10.36
N VAL A 34 -3.88 -2.31 10.32
CA VAL A 34 -4.87 -2.42 9.24
C VAL A 34 -6.10 -1.60 9.65
N CYS A 35 -6.33 -0.50 8.97
CA CYS A 35 -7.42 0.41 9.24
C CYS A 35 -8.60 0.17 8.28
N PRO A 36 -9.85 0.42 8.70
CA PRO A 36 -10.99 0.36 7.79
C PRO A 36 -10.96 1.51 6.79
N GLY A 37 -11.81 1.43 5.76
CA GLY A 37 -12.05 2.55 4.84
C GLY A 37 -12.55 3.81 5.57
N MET A 38 -12.15 4.98 5.07
CA MET A 38 -12.43 6.28 5.68
C MET A 38 -13.00 7.26 4.66
N ASP A 39 -14.00 8.01 5.11
CA ASP A 39 -14.52 9.19 4.43
C ASP A 39 -14.30 10.41 5.32
N ILE A 40 -13.35 11.26 4.91
CA ILE A 40 -12.85 12.42 5.65
C ILE A 40 -13.32 13.67 4.94
N ARG A 41 -14.20 14.43 5.60
CA ARG A 41 -14.84 15.61 5.01
C ARG A 41 -14.80 16.83 5.92
N ASN A 42 -14.97 18.00 5.31
CA ASN A 42 -15.16 19.31 5.95
C ASN A 42 -13.92 19.88 6.66
N ASN A 43 -13.23 19.09 7.48
CA ASN A 43 -12.06 19.50 8.24
C ASN A 43 -10.99 18.40 8.30
N LEU A 44 -9.79 18.78 8.74
CA LEU A 44 -8.63 17.88 8.82
C LEU A 44 -8.63 17.03 10.08
N THR A 45 -9.58 17.23 11.01
CA THR A 45 -9.52 16.58 12.32
C THR A 45 -9.41 15.08 12.13
N ARG A 46 -10.26 14.43 11.33
CA ARG A 46 -10.25 12.97 11.18
C ARG A 46 -9.03 12.39 10.43
N LEU A 47 -8.14 13.22 9.88
CA LEU A 47 -6.91 12.71 9.25
C LEU A 47 -5.97 12.04 10.25
N HIS A 48 -6.00 12.41 11.55
CA HIS A 48 -5.19 11.73 12.57
C HIS A 48 -5.53 10.23 12.71
N GLU A 49 -6.71 9.80 12.27
CA GLU A 49 -7.09 8.38 12.23
C GLU A 49 -6.14 7.56 11.34
N LEU A 50 -5.37 8.21 10.45
CA LEU A 50 -4.39 7.58 9.55
C LEU A 50 -2.99 7.40 10.18
N GLU A 51 -2.70 7.98 11.35
CA GLU A 51 -1.34 8.05 11.93
C GLU A 51 -0.64 6.69 12.06
N ASN A 52 -1.41 5.63 12.33
CA ASN A 52 -0.89 4.28 12.54
C ASN A 52 -1.22 3.32 11.40
N CYS A 53 -1.91 3.76 10.36
CA CYS A 53 -2.34 2.89 9.28
C CYS A 53 -1.18 2.56 8.33
N SER A 54 -0.87 1.28 8.18
CA SER A 54 -0.03 0.80 7.07
C SER A 54 -0.84 0.30 5.89
N VAL A 55 -2.01 -0.27 6.16
CA VAL A 55 -2.95 -0.72 5.14
C VAL A 55 -4.33 -0.16 5.45
N ILE A 56 -4.98 0.42 4.45
CA ILE A 56 -6.41 0.73 4.51
C ILE A 56 -7.16 -0.41 3.81
N GLU A 57 -7.82 -1.25 4.61
CA GLU A 57 -8.75 -2.30 4.17
C GLU A 57 -10.11 -1.65 3.86
N GLY A 58 -10.15 -0.98 2.71
CA GLY A 58 -11.27 -0.19 2.22
C GLY A 58 -10.78 0.91 1.27
N HIS A 59 -11.58 1.97 1.13
CA HIS A 59 -11.24 3.17 0.37
C HIS A 59 -10.81 4.32 1.29
N LEU A 60 -10.08 5.29 0.72
CA LEU A 60 -9.80 6.57 1.36
C LEU A 60 -10.41 7.70 0.53
N GLN A 61 -11.38 8.40 1.09
CA GLN A 61 -11.99 9.59 0.52
C GLN A 61 -11.61 10.82 1.35
N ILE A 62 -11.02 11.83 0.73
CA ILE A 62 -10.72 13.12 1.37
C ILE A 62 -11.35 14.22 0.51
N LEU A 63 -12.39 14.87 1.03
CA LEU A 63 -13.19 15.77 0.19
C LEU A 63 -13.87 16.92 0.93
N LEU A 64 -14.29 17.92 0.17
CA LEU A 64 -15.11 19.05 0.63
C LEU A 64 -14.46 19.83 1.79
N MET A 65 -13.16 20.13 1.65
CA MET A 65 -12.41 20.92 2.61
C MET A 65 -12.16 22.30 2.02
N PHE A 66 -13.10 23.22 2.24
CA PHE A 66 -13.09 24.54 1.61
C PHE A 66 -12.35 25.62 2.42
N LYS A 67 -12.12 25.36 3.71
CA LYS A 67 -11.55 26.34 4.65
C LYS A 67 -10.06 26.10 4.95
N THR A 68 -9.52 25.00 4.43
CA THR A 68 -8.12 24.60 4.63
C THR A 68 -7.19 25.43 3.76
N ARG A 69 -5.97 25.65 4.26
CA ARG A 69 -4.91 26.45 3.64
C ARG A 69 -3.61 25.64 3.58
N PRO A 70 -2.62 26.06 2.77
CA PRO A 70 -1.34 25.35 2.68
C PRO A 70 -0.64 25.14 4.02
N GLU A 71 -0.80 26.08 4.96
CA GLU A 71 -0.21 25.97 6.31
C GLU A 71 -0.77 24.78 7.09
N ASP A 72 -2.03 24.40 6.85
CA ASP A 72 -2.68 23.30 7.57
C ASP A 72 -2.15 21.91 7.15
N PHE A 73 -1.49 21.80 5.99
CA PHE A 73 -0.94 20.56 5.46
C PHE A 73 0.57 20.43 5.60
N ARG A 74 1.28 21.53 5.92
CA ARG A 74 2.75 21.58 5.89
C ARG A 74 3.42 20.54 6.79
N ASP A 75 2.84 20.29 7.96
CA ASP A 75 3.37 19.36 8.97
C ASP A 75 2.54 18.05 9.04
N LEU A 76 1.65 17.81 8.07
CA LEU A 76 0.79 16.64 8.05
C LEU A 76 1.35 15.55 7.13
N SER A 77 1.73 14.41 7.71
CA SER A 77 2.33 13.30 6.97
C SER A 77 1.89 11.94 7.51
N PHE A 78 1.59 11.01 6.60
CA PHE A 78 1.23 9.63 6.91
C PHE A 78 2.21 8.65 6.25
N PRO A 79 3.48 8.62 6.69
CA PRO A 79 4.52 7.84 6.04
C PRO A 79 4.38 6.33 6.27
N LYS A 80 3.54 5.89 7.20
CA LYS A 80 3.29 4.47 7.44
C LYS A 80 2.39 3.85 6.37
N LEU A 81 1.57 4.66 5.68
CA LEU A 81 0.58 4.19 4.72
C LEU A 81 1.27 3.66 3.47
N ILE A 82 1.14 2.36 3.24
CA ILE A 82 1.78 1.64 2.13
C ILE A 82 0.75 1.21 1.10
N MET A 83 -0.44 0.79 1.52
CA MET A 83 -1.44 0.19 0.63
C MET A 83 -2.87 0.61 0.94
N ILE A 84 -3.64 0.81 -0.12
CA ILE A 84 -5.11 0.96 -0.07
C ILE A 84 -5.72 -0.21 -0.86
N THR A 85 -6.66 -0.97 -0.27
CA THR A 85 -7.22 -2.15 -0.94
C THR A 85 -8.27 -1.78 -2.00
N ASP A 86 -9.03 -0.71 -1.80
CA ASP A 86 -10.05 -0.28 -2.76
C ASP A 86 -9.50 0.86 -3.63
N TYR A 87 -9.82 2.11 -3.32
CA TYR A 87 -9.46 3.28 -4.13
C TYR A 87 -9.11 4.50 -3.26
N LEU A 88 -8.40 5.45 -3.85
CA LEU A 88 -8.13 6.78 -3.30
C LEU A 88 -8.93 7.83 -4.09
N LEU A 89 -9.68 8.68 -3.39
CA LEU A 89 -10.44 9.78 -3.99
C LEU A 89 -10.15 11.09 -3.23
N LEU A 90 -9.68 12.08 -3.98
CA LEU A 90 -9.53 13.46 -3.52
C LEU A 90 -10.47 14.37 -4.31
N PHE A 91 -11.30 15.13 -3.61
CA PHE A 91 -12.29 16.02 -4.25
C PHE A 91 -12.48 17.35 -3.52
N ARG A 92 -12.19 18.48 -4.18
CA ARG A 92 -12.37 19.83 -3.60
C ARG A 92 -11.73 20.00 -2.22
N VAL A 93 -10.44 19.71 -2.12
CA VAL A 93 -9.63 20.00 -0.93
C VAL A 93 -8.76 21.22 -1.22
N TYR A 94 -8.99 22.32 -0.51
CA TYR A 94 -8.33 23.60 -0.74
C TYR A 94 -7.03 23.66 0.07
N GLY A 95 -6.03 24.37 -0.43
CA GLY A 95 -4.73 24.52 0.24
C GLY A 95 -3.76 23.34 0.08
N LEU A 96 -4.21 22.16 -0.31
CA LEU A 96 -3.31 21.01 -0.54
C LEU A 96 -2.58 21.16 -1.87
N GLU A 97 -1.25 21.28 -1.82
CA GLU A 97 -0.42 21.55 -3.01
C GLU A 97 0.28 20.32 -3.60
N SER A 98 0.55 19.28 -2.79
CA SER A 98 1.21 18.04 -3.22
C SER A 98 0.88 16.90 -2.26
N LEU A 99 0.85 15.65 -2.74
CA LEU A 99 0.70 14.46 -1.87
C LEU A 99 2.03 13.88 -1.42
N LYS A 100 3.17 14.45 -1.86
CA LYS A 100 4.51 13.92 -1.55
C LYS A 100 4.77 13.81 -0.06
N ASP A 101 4.29 14.78 0.72
CA ASP A 101 4.49 14.81 2.16
C ASP A 101 3.37 14.04 2.89
N LEU A 102 2.16 14.04 2.31
CA LEU A 102 0.99 13.40 2.90
C LEU A 102 1.07 11.87 2.83
N PHE A 103 1.42 11.32 1.66
CA PHE A 103 1.47 9.88 1.39
C PHE A 103 2.81 9.46 0.74
N PRO A 104 3.95 9.72 1.40
CA PRO A 104 5.26 9.51 0.79
C PRO A 104 5.54 8.05 0.42
N ASN A 105 4.92 7.08 1.11
CA ASN A 105 5.20 5.65 0.96
C ASN A 105 4.03 4.84 0.37
N LEU A 106 2.96 5.50 -0.09
CA LEU A 106 1.85 4.80 -0.73
C LEU A 106 2.35 4.13 -2.01
N THR A 107 2.39 2.80 -1.98
CA THR A 107 3.04 1.98 -3.00
C THR A 107 2.05 1.26 -3.90
N VAL A 108 0.92 0.81 -3.34
CA VAL A 108 -0.08 0.00 -4.06
C VAL A 108 -1.51 0.47 -3.78
N ILE A 109 -2.32 0.54 -4.84
CA ILE A 109 -3.78 0.61 -4.74
C ILE A 109 -4.34 -0.64 -5.44
N ARG A 110 -5.00 -1.55 -4.69
CA ARG A 110 -5.40 -2.85 -5.27
C ARG A 110 -6.65 -2.76 -6.15
N GLY A 111 -7.59 -1.86 -5.88
CA GLY A 111 -8.81 -1.75 -6.70
C GLY A 111 -9.80 -2.91 -6.53
N SER A 112 -9.83 -3.55 -5.36
CA SER A 112 -10.81 -4.61 -5.04
C SER A 112 -12.25 -4.09 -5.20
N ARG A 113 -12.49 -2.85 -4.76
CA ARG A 113 -13.67 -2.04 -5.11
C ARG A 113 -13.20 -0.74 -5.77
N LEU A 114 -14.02 -0.18 -6.64
CA LEU A 114 -13.69 1.00 -7.45
C LEU A 114 -14.73 2.10 -7.23
N PHE A 115 -14.33 3.35 -7.44
CA PHE A 115 -15.28 4.45 -7.61
C PHE A 115 -15.65 4.54 -9.09
N PHE A 116 -16.83 4.02 -9.43
CA PHE A 116 -17.17 3.62 -10.81
C PHE A 116 -16.15 2.60 -11.33
N ASN A 117 -15.26 2.99 -12.24
CA ASN A 117 -14.19 2.15 -12.79
C ASN A 117 -12.78 2.58 -12.35
N TYR A 118 -12.69 3.55 -11.43
CA TYR A 118 -11.42 4.18 -11.08
C TYR A 118 -10.93 3.76 -9.69
N ALA A 119 -9.62 3.51 -9.61
CA ALA A 119 -8.91 3.22 -8.37
C ALA A 119 -8.20 4.45 -7.79
N LEU A 120 -7.93 5.45 -8.63
CA LEU A 120 -7.39 6.75 -8.22
C LEU A 120 -8.21 7.85 -8.87
N VAL A 121 -8.77 8.75 -8.04
CA VAL A 121 -9.57 9.89 -8.49
C VAL A 121 -9.03 11.17 -7.87
N ILE A 122 -8.59 12.10 -8.71
CA ILE A 122 -8.10 13.43 -8.32
C ILE A 122 -8.95 14.45 -9.09
N PHE A 123 -9.93 15.05 -8.40
CA PHE A 123 -10.95 15.84 -9.07
C PHE A 123 -11.15 17.20 -8.41
N GLU A 124 -11.11 18.28 -9.20
CA GLU A 124 -11.33 19.66 -8.72
C GLU A 124 -10.44 20.04 -7.51
N MET A 125 -9.17 19.63 -7.55
CA MET A 125 -8.15 19.98 -6.55
C MET A 125 -7.49 21.31 -6.92
N VAL A 126 -8.16 22.40 -6.56
CA VAL A 126 -7.88 23.77 -7.05
C VAL A 126 -6.43 24.24 -6.86
N HIS A 127 -5.77 23.83 -5.78
CA HIS A 127 -4.42 24.29 -5.43
C HIS A 127 -3.32 23.23 -5.63
N LEU A 128 -3.68 22.04 -6.12
CA LEU A 128 -2.75 20.93 -6.28
C LEU A 128 -1.83 21.21 -7.47
N LYS A 129 -0.51 21.23 -7.22
CA LYS A 129 0.52 21.59 -8.20
C LYS A 129 1.19 20.37 -8.83
N GLU A 130 1.28 19.29 -8.08
CA GLU A 130 1.88 18.02 -8.48
C GLU A 130 1.21 16.88 -7.70
N LEU A 131 1.16 15.66 -8.24
CA LEU A 131 0.65 14.51 -7.49
C LEU A 131 1.61 14.13 -6.36
N GLY A 132 2.90 13.98 -6.67
CA GLY A 132 3.92 13.65 -5.67
C GLY A 132 3.80 12.23 -5.08
N LEU A 133 3.05 11.31 -5.69
CA LEU A 133 2.94 9.92 -5.24
C LEU A 133 4.14 9.08 -5.71
N TYR A 134 5.36 9.50 -5.33
CA TYR A 134 6.59 9.01 -5.95
C TYR A 134 6.94 7.54 -5.66
N ASN A 135 6.30 6.93 -4.66
CA ASN A 135 6.42 5.50 -4.37
C ASN A 135 5.29 4.66 -4.99
N LEU A 136 4.31 5.24 -5.69
CA LEU A 136 3.22 4.48 -6.30
C LEU A 136 3.75 3.64 -7.47
N MET A 137 3.85 2.33 -7.24
CA MET A 137 4.45 1.38 -8.19
C MET A 137 3.41 0.51 -8.89
N ASN A 138 2.22 0.32 -8.32
CA ASN A 138 1.19 -0.50 -8.94
C ASN A 138 -0.23 -0.06 -8.57
N ILE A 139 -1.10 0.00 -9.58
CA ILE A 139 -2.55 -0.04 -9.41
C ILE A 139 -3.04 -1.35 -10.02
N THR A 140 -3.50 -2.28 -9.18
CA THR A 140 -3.74 -3.66 -9.61
C THR A 140 -5.00 -3.82 -10.44
N ARG A 141 -6.05 -3.03 -10.14
CA ARG A 141 -7.32 -3.05 -10.87
C ARG A 141 -7.93 -1.66 -10.91
N GLY A 142 -8.57 -1.33 -12.03
CA GLY A 142 -9.21 -0.04 -12.26
C GLY A 142 -8.26 1.02 -12.80
N SER A 143 -8.84 2.11 -13.27
CA SER A 143 -8.12 3.15 -14.02
C SER A 143 -7.88 4.40 -13.17
N VAL A 144 -7.19 5.39 -13.75
CA VAL A 144 -6.92 6.69 -13.13
C VAL A 144 -7.82 7.76 -13.73
N ARG A 145 -8.44 8.57 -12.87
CA ARG A 145 -9.18 9.79 -13.28
C ARG A 145 -8.58 11.02 -12.63
N ILE A 146 -8.01 11.91 -13.42
CA ILE A 146 -7.43 13.18 -12.97
C ILE A 146 -8.03 14.29 -13.82
N GLU A 147 -8.93 15.07 -13.22
CA GLU A 147 -9.74 16.01 -13.99
C GLU A 147 -9.97 17.33 -13.25
N LYS A 148 -9.94 18.45 -13.99
CA LYS A 148 -10.27 19.80 -13.49
C LYS A 148 -9.36 20.29 -12.36
N ASN A 149 -8.06 19.98 -12.45
CA ASN A 149 -7.06 20.46 -11.48
C ASN A 149 -6.24 21.59 -12.13
N ASN A 150 -6.73 22.82 -12.00
CA ASN A 150 -6.28 23.98 -12.77
C ASN A 150 -4.81 24.40 -12.54
N GLU A 151 -4.17 23.94 -11.46
CA GLU A 151 -2.76 24.22 -11.16
C GLU A 151 -1.85 23.00 -11.28
N LEU A 152 -2.39 21.84 -11.69
CA LEU A 152 -1.69 20.55 -11.64
C LEU A 152 -0.80 20.33 -12.88
N CYS A 153 0.50 20.15 -12.61
CA CYS A 153 1.57 19.82 -13.56
C CYS A 153 2.23 18.47 -13.21
N TYR A 154 3.35 18.12 -13.85
CA TYR A 154 4.06 16.83 -13.72
C TYR A 154 3.21 15.63 -14.11
N LEU A 155 2.26 15.79 -15.04
CA LEU A 155 1.43 14.69 -15.52
C LEU A 155 2.07 14.00 -16.72
N ALA A 156 2.55 14.76 -17.71
CA ALA A 156 3.26 14.24 -18.87
C ALA A 156 4.55 13.47 -18.51
N THR A 157 5.16 13.77 -17.37
CA THR A 157 6.37 13.12 -16.87
C THR A 157 6.11 11.78 -16.18
N ILE A 158 4.86 11.36 -15.99
CA ILE A 158 4.50 10.06 -15.39
C ILE A 158 4.17 9.04 -16.49
N ASP A 159 4.91 7.93 -16.51
CA ASP A 159 4.61 6.80 -17.38
C ASP A 159 3.65 5.82 -16.67
N TRP A 160 2.35 6.01 -16.91
CA TRP A 160 1.30 5.17 -16.33
C TRP A 160 1.36 3.71 -16.79
N SER A 161 1.99 3.40 -17.94
CA SER A 161 2.16 2.02 -18.42
C SER A 161 3.10 1.19 -17.55
N ARG A 162 3.83 1.83 -16.63
CA ARG A 162 4.67 1.18 -15.61
C ARG A 162 3.93 0.93 -14.30
N ILE A 163 2.73 1.50 -14.13
CA ILE A 163 1.94 1.46 -12.89
C ILE A 163 0.67 0.62 -13.09
N LEU A 164 0.02 0.72 -14.26
CA LEU A 164 -1.17 -0.02 -14.64
C LEU A 164 -0.87 -1.05 -15.72
N ASP A 165 -1.59 -2.16 -15.69
CA ASP A 165 -1.56 -3.16 -16.77
C ASP A 165 -2.26 -2.66 -18.06
N SER A 166 -3.27 -1.79 -17.93
CA SER A 166 -3.93 -1.10 -19.04
C SER A 166 -4.12 0.38 -18.72
N VAL A 167 -3.81 1.24 -19.69
CA VAL A 167 -3.95 2.70 -19.59
C VAL A 167 -5.05 3.26 -20.47
N GLU A 168 -5.75 2.41 -21.23
CA GLU A 168 -6.73 2.81 -22.25
C GLU A 168 -7.92 3.58 -21.64
N ASP A 169 -8.35 3.18 -20.45
CA ASP A 169 -9.48 3.76 -19.72
C ASP A 169 -9.05 4.89 -18.77
N ASN A 170 -7.80 5.37 -18.83
CA ASN A 170 -7.39 6.52 -18.05
C ASN A 170 -8.06 7.79 -18.60
N TYR A 171 -8.55 8.63 -17.69
CA TYR A 171 -9.21 9.89 -18.02
C TYR A 171 -8.48 11.04 -17.33
N ILE A 172 -7.51 11.63 -18.04
CA ILE A 172 -6.64 12.70 -17.56
C ILE A 172 -6.81 13.90 -18.49
N VAL A 173 -7.63 14.89 -18.08
CA VAL A 173 -7.98 16.05 -18.91
C VAL A 173 -8.30 17.28 -18.06
N LEU A 174 -8.31 18.47 -18.67
CA LEU A 174 -8.72 19.73 -18.03
C LEU A 174 -7.84 20.07 -16.81
N ASN A 175 -6.55 19.80 -16.88
CA ASN A 175 -5.53 20.20 -15.92
C ASN A 175 -4.63 21.28 -16.53
N LYS A 176 -3.70 21.85 -15.75
CA LYS A 176 -2.77 22.86 -16.27
C LYS A 176 -1.85 22.31 -17.36
N ASP A 177 -1.47 21.04 -17.23
CA ASP A 177 -0.65 20.30 -18.19
C ASP A 177 -1.25 20.31 -19.60
N ASP A 178 -2.58 20.23 -19.73
CA ASP A 178 -3.29 20.24 -21.01
C ASP A 178 -3.15 21.57 -21.80
N ASN A 179 -2.80 22.68 -21.11
CA ASN A 179 -2.63 23.99 -21.72
C ASN A 179 -1.17 24.29 -22.13
N GLU A 180 -0.25 23.32 -21.97
CA GLU A 180 1.19 23.50 -22.23
C GLU A 180 1.86 24.63 -21.40
N GLU A 181 1.26 25.01 -20.27
CA GLU A 181 1.78 26.06 -19.37
C GLU A 181 2.74 25.51 -18.30
N CYS A 182 2.93 24.20 -18.25
CA CYS A 182 3.79 23.53 -17.27
C CYS A 182 5.26 23.53 -17.70
N GLY A 183 6.12 24.07 -16.83
CA GLY A 183 7.58 23.98 -16.97
C GLY A 183 8.14 22.79 -16.20
N ASP A 184 7.76 21.56 -16.58
CA ASP A 184 8.14 20.35 -15.85
C ASP A 184 9.65 20.08 -15.97
N VAL A 185 10.37 20.30 -14.87
CA VAL A 185 11.82 20.10 -14.80
C VAL A 185 12.12 18.97 -13.82
N CYS A 186 12.54 17.83 -14.34
CA CYS A 186 12.90 16.67 -13.53
C CYS A 186 14.25 16.85 -12.79
N PRO A 187 14.51 16.04 -11.75
CA PRO A 187 15.78 16.03 -11.02
C PRO A 187 17.02 15.90 -11.90
N GLY A 188 17.95 16.85 -11.77
CA GLY A 188 19.28 16.80 -12.41
C GLY A 188 19.41 17.63 -13.68
N THR A 189 18.31 18.10 -14.28
CA THR A 189 18.33 18.87 -15.55
C THR A 189 19.19 20.13 -15.46
N ALA A 190 19.19 20.84 -14.32
CA ALA A 190 20.03 22.02 -14.09
C ALA A 190 21.56 21.74 -14.11
N LYS A 191 21.97 20.47 -13.96
CA LYS A 191 23.37 20.03 -14.04
C LYS A 191 23.75 19.49 -15.44
N GLY A 192 22.87 19.64 -16.43
CA GLY A 192 23.12 19.23 -17.82
C GLY A 192 22.88 17.75 -18.12
N LYS A 193 22.50 16.94 -17.13
CA LYS A 193 22.05 15.55 -17.32
C LYS A 193 21.07 15.15 -16.22
N THR A 194 19.88 14.70 -16.63
CA THR A 194 18.90 14.14 -15.71
C THR A 194 19.43 12.89 -15.00
N ASN A 195 19.03 12.71 -13.75
CA ASN A 195 19.26 11.46 -13.04
C ASN A 195 18.07 10.51 -13.16
N CYS A 196 16.98 10.93 -13.81
CA CYS A 196 15.78 10.15 -13.91
C CYS A 196 15.84 9.15 -15.07
N PRO A 197 15.24 7.96 -14.90
CA PRO A 197 15.00 7.06 -16.02
C PRO A 197 14.17 7.75 -17.10
N ALA A 198 14.48 7.46 -18.36
CA ALA A 198 13.66 7.87 -19.49
C ALA A 198 12.92 6.66 -20.06
N THR A 199 11.66 6.85 -20.46
CA THR A 199 10.92 5.84 -21.22
C THR A 199 10.43 6.42 -22.53
N VAL A 200 10.17 5.54 -23.50
CA VAL A 200 9.74 5.94 -24.84
C VAL A 200 8.21 6.01 -24.87
N ILE A 201 7.66 7.18 -25.17
CA ILE A 201 6.25 7.38 -25.53
C ILE A 201 6.23 8.02 -26.92
N ASN A 202 5.47 7.43 -27.85
CA ASN A 202 5.36 7.91 -29.24
C ASN A 202 6.71 8.13 -29.95
N GLY A 203 7.71 7.30 -29.63
CA GLY A 203 9.06 7.39 -30.23
C GLY A 203 9.97 8.46 -29.62
N GLN A 204 9.49 9.24 -28.64
CA GLN A 204 10.29 10.23 -27.94
C GLN A 204 10.74 9.72 -26.57
N PHE A 205 12.01 9.94 -26.24
CA PHE A 205 12.53 9.72 -24.90
C PHE A 205 12.09 10.86 -24.00
N VAL A 206 11.31 10.54 -22.98
CA VAL A 206 10.86 11.51 -21.98
C VAL A 206 11.35 11.04 -20.61
N GLU A 207 11.98 11.95 -19.89
CA GLU A 207 12.45 11.74 -18.53
C GLU A 207 11.25 11.57 -17.59
N ARG A 208 11.33 10.62 -16.65
CA ARG A 208 10.20 10.30 -15.79
C ARG A 208 10.38 10.78 -14.36
N CYS A 209 9.49 11.66 -13.92
CA CYS A 209 9.50 12.19 -12.58
C CYS A 209 8.08 12.49 -12.09
N TRP A 210 7.92 12.44 -10.77
CA TRP A 210 6.69 12.79 -10.07
C TRP A 210 6.68 14.24 -9.61
N THR A 211 7.87 14.80 -9.37
CA THR A 211 8.12 16.16 -8.91
C THR A 211 9.49 16.62 -9.40
N HIS A 212 9.83 17.90 -9.19
CA HIS A 212 11.16 18.44 -9.43
C HIS A 212 12.30 17.76 -8.63
N SER A 213 11.97 16.98 -7.59
CA SER A 213 12.92 16.34 -6.67
C SER A 213 12.84 14.81 -6.64
N HIS A 214 11.83 14.21 -7.28
CA HIS A 214 11.60 12.76 -7.24
C HIS A 214 11.40 12.17 -8.64
N CYS A 215 12.31 11.30 -9.06
CA CYS A 215 12.16 10.52 -10.28
C CYS A 215 11.09 9.43 -10.13
N GLN A 216 10.48 9.02 -11.25
CA GLN A 216 9.68 7.80 -11.29
C GLN A 216 10.63 6.60 -11.33
N LYS A 217 10.43 5.65 -10.42
CA LYS A 217 11.21 4.41 -10.41
C LYS A 217 10.77 3.52 -11.58
N VAL A 218 11.72 3.12 -12.41
CA VAL A 218 11.50 2.22 -13.55
C VAL A 218 12.38 0.99 -13.37
N CYS A 219 11.75 -0.16 -13.17
CA CYS A 219 12.46 -1.43 -13.01
C CYS A 219 12.75 -2.11 -14.36
N PRO A 220 13.79 -2.96 -14.42
CA PRO A 220 14.01 -3.84 -15.57
C PRO A 220 12.77 -4.67 -15.89
N THR A 221 12.49 -4.89 -17.18
CA THR A 221 11.27 -5.61 -17.63
C THR A 221 11.18 -7.03 -17.09
N ILE A 222 12.31 -7.69 -16.82
CA ILE A 222 12.38 -9.02 -16.22
C ILE A 222 11.77 -9.06 -14.81
N CYS A 223 11.78 -7.94 -14.07
CA CYS A 223 11.19 -7.86 -12.74
C CYS A 223 9.67 -7.73 -12.76
N LYS A 224 9.05 -7.51 -13.93
CA LYS A 224 7.58 -7.34 -14.09
C LYS A 224 7.03 -6.35 -13.05
N SER A 225 5.94 -6.70 -12.37
CA SER A 225 5.33 -5.93 -11.29
C SER A 225 5.93 -6.21 -9.91
N HIS A 226 6.94 -7.09 -9.78
CA HIS A 226 7.52 -7.47 -8.49
C HIS A 226 8.26 -6.31 -7.82
N GLY A 227 8.79 -5.39 -8.64
CA GLY A 227 9.66 -4.31 -8.19
C GLY A 227 11.13 -4.68 -8.27
N CYS A 228 11.98 -3.73 -7.90
CA CYS A 228 13.42 -3.87 -7.90
C CYS A 228 14.07 -2.99 -6.82
N THR A 229 15.30 -3.26 -6.42
CA THR A 229 16.09 -2.38 -5.53
C THR A 229 16.61 -1.14 -6.29
N ALA A 230 17.32 -0.24 -5.61
CA ALA A 230 17.93 0.93 -6.25
C ALA A 230 18.99 0.54 -7.32
N GLU A 231 19.64 -0.60 -7.14
CA GLU A 231 20.62 -1.20 -8.06
C GLU A 231 19.96 -1.94 -9.24
N GLY A 232 18.62 -2.02 -9.26
CA GLY A 232 17.85 -2.71 -10.30
C GLY A 232 17.76 -4.22 -10.12
N LEU A 233 18.13 -4.77 -8.96
CA LEU A 233 17.96 -6.19 -8.65
C LEU A 233 16.48 -6.49 -8.37
N CYS A 234 15.93 -7.54 -8.97
CA CYS A 234 14.51 -7.84 -8.84
C CYS A 234 14.13 -8.27 -7.41
N CYS A 235 12.95 -7.83 -6.99
CA CYS A 235 12.31 -8.36 -5.79
C CYS A 235 11.82 -9.79 -6.02
N HIS A 236 11.51 -10.49 -4.93
CA HIS A 236 10.92 -11.83 -5.00
C HIS A 236 9.60 -11.83 -5.79
N LYS A 237 9.28 -12.93 -6.46
CA LYS A 237 8.08 -13.05 -7.31
C LYS A 237 6.75 -12.82 -6.59
N GLU A 238 6.72 -13.02 -5.27
CA GLU A 238 5.55 -12.77 -4.42
C GLU A 238 5.43 -11.31 -3.95
N CYS A 239 6.46 -10.49 -4.17
CA CYS A 239 6.41 -9.05 -3.92
C CYS A 239 5.61 -8.31 -5.01
N LEU A 240 5.16 -7.11 -4.67
CA LEU A 240 4.49 -6.17 -5.57
C LEU A 240 5.07 -4.77 -5.38
N GLY A 241 5.52 -4.18 -6.48
CA GLY A 241 5.99 -2.80 -6.58
C GLY A 241 7.41 -2.56 -6.07
N ASN A 242 7.76 -2.98 -4.85
CA ASN A 242 9.06 -2.69 -4.25
C ASN A 242 9.47 -3.71 -3.15
N CYS A 243 10.74 -3.70 -2.77
CA CYS A 243 11.33 -4.50 -1.69
C CYS A 243 12.54 -3.79 -1.09
N SER A 244 12.89 -4.15 0.16
CA SER A 244 14.11 -3.70 0.84
C SER A 244 15.33 -4.56 0.50
N GLU A 245 15.14 -5.85 0.22
CA GLU A 245 16.19 -6.77 -0.21
C GLU A 245 15.73 -7.55 -1.45
N PRO A 246 16.64 -7.85 -2.40
CA PRO A 246 16.29 -8.58 -3.62
C PRO A 246 15.97 -10.04 -3.33
N ASP A 247 15.04 -10.61 -4.09
CA ASP A 247 14.63 -12.03 -4.04
C ASP A 247 14.28 -12.63 -2.66
N ASP A 248 13.85 -11.80 -1.69
CA ASP A 248 13.36 -12.28 -0.37
C ASP A 248 11.86 -11.96 -0.16
N PRO A 249 10.98 -12.98 0.02
CA PRO A 249 9.54 -12.79 0.23
C PRO A 249 9.15 -12.14 1.56
N THR A 250 10.07 -12.03 2.51
CA THR A 250 9.89 -11.34 3.81
C THR A 250 10.32 -9.88 3.75
N LYS A 251 10.96 -9.46 2.65
CA LYS A 251 11.54 -8.13 2.46
C LYS A 251 10.83 -7.32 1.41
N CYS A 252 9.62 -7.72 1.02
CA CYS A 252 8.77 -6.95 0.14
C CYS A 252 8.40 -5.58 0.77
N VAL A 253 7.72 -4.71 0.02
CA VAL A 253 6.96 -3.57 0.58
C VAL A 253 5.47 -3.89 0.57
N ALA A 254 4.99 -4.55 -0.48
CA ALA A 254 3.64 -5.07 -0.56
C ALA A 254 3.62 -6.48 -1.18
N CYS A 255 2.61 -7.27 -0.85
CA CYS A 255 2.43 -8.60 -1.41
C CYS A 255 1.58 -8.57 -2.69
N ARG A 256 2.04 -9.32 -3.70
CA ARG A 256 1.28 -9.54 -4.94
C ARG A 256 0.00 -10.29 -4.66
N ASN A 257 0.15 -11.47 -4.03
CA ASN A 257 -0.94 -12.37 -3.72
C ASN A 257 -1.46 -12.12 -2.31
N PHE A 258 -0.94 -12.82 -1.30
CA PHE A 258 -1.42 -12.73 0.07
C PHE A 258 -0.30 -12.44 1.08
N TYR A 259 -0.68 -11.75 2.15
CA TYR A 259 0.15 -11.54 3.32
C TYR A 259 -0.17 -12.56 4.43
N LEU A 260 0.87 -13.16 5.01
CA LEU A 260 0.78 -14.00 6.20
C LEU A 260 2.04 -13.84 7.08
N ASP A 261 1.86 -13.45 8.34
CA ASP A 261 2.89 -13.46 9.39
C ASP A 261 4.24 -12.83 8.98
N GLY A 262 4.22 -11.67 8.32
CA GLY A 262 5.42 -10.95 7.89
C GLY A 262 5.97 -11.36 6.51
N GLN A 263 5.32 -12.30 5.83
CA GLN A 263 5.78 -12.86 4.55
C GLN A 263 4.71 -12.74 3.46
N CYS A 264 5.17 -12.55 2.21
CA CYS A 264 4.30 -12.66 1.03
C CYS A 264 4.24 -14.11 0.53
N VAL A 265 3.02 -14.63 0.41
CA VAL A 265 2.72 -16.01 0.02
C VAL A 265 1.76 -16.05 -1.17
N GLU A 266 1.92 -17.07 -2.00
CA GLU A 266 1.11 -17.24 -3.22
C GLU A 266 -0.35 -17.58 -2.91
N THR A 267 -0.58 -18.42 -1.91
CA THR A 267 -1.92 -18.84 -1.42
C THR A 267 -1.86 -19.00 0.09
N CYS A 268 -2.99 -18.82 0.77
CA CYS A 268 -3.08 -19.09 2.21
C CYS A 268 -2.98 -20.61 2.47
N PRO A 269 -1.93 -21.09 3.16
CA PRO A 269 -1.79 -22.51 3.47
C PRO A 269 -2.80 -22.91 4.58
N PRO A 270 -3.25 -24.17 4.64
CA PRO A 270 -3.97 -24.67 5.82
C PRO A 270 -3.15 -24.46 7.10
N PRO A 271 -3.76 -24.04 8.23
CA PRO A 271 -5.19 -23.90 8.49
C PRO A 271 -5.76 -22.47 8.28
N TYR A 272 -5.12 -21.65 7.44
CA TYR A 272 -5.55 -20.26 7.18
C TYR A 272 -6.54 -20.14 6.02
N TYR A 273 -7.24 -19.01 5.97
CA TYR A 273 -8.25 -18.65 4.99
C TYR A 273 -7.92 -17.32 4.33
N HIS A 274 -8.22 -17.20 3.05
CA HIS A 274 -8.09 -15.94 2.32
C HIS A 274 -9.13 -14.93 2.83
N PHE A 275 -8.72 -13.68 3.02
CA PHE A 275 -9.57 -12.61 3.51
C PHE A 275 -9.32 -11.31 2.73
N GLN A 276 -10.40 -10.70 2.24
CA GLN A 276 -10.41 -9.44 1.49
C GLN A 276 -9.43 -9.40 0.30
N ASP A 277 -9.12 -10.57 -0.29
CA ASP A 277 -8.22 -10.75 -1.44
C ASP A 277 -6.80 -10.15 -1.29
N TRP A 278 -6.29 -10.06 -0.04
CA TRP A 278 -4.93 -9.56 0.21
C TRP A 278 -4.19 -10.20 1.40
N ARG A 279 -4.88 -10.82 2.37
CA ARG A 279 -4.24 -11.45 3.53
C ARG A 279 -4.84 -12.80 3.90
N CYS A 280 -4.09 -13.53 4.71
CA CYS A 280 -4.49 -14.78 5.32
C CYS A 280 -4.92 -14.55 6.78
N VAL A 281 -6.00 -15.22 7.19
CA VAL A 281 -6.52 -15.16 8.56
C VAL A 281 -6.83 -16.55 9.08
N ASN A 282 -6.73 -16.77 10.39
CA ASN A 282 -7.06 -18.05 11.00
C ASN A 282 -8.59 -18.20 11.20
N PHE A 283 -9.02 -19.39 11.61
CA PHE A 283 -10.43 -19.68 11.88
C PHE A 283 -11.04 -18.76 12.95
N SER A 284 -10.31 -18.52 14.05
CA SER A 284 -10.77 -17.69 15.18
C SER A 284 -11.12 -16.28 14.72
N PHE A 285 -10.29 -15.68 13.89
CA PHE A 285 -10.52 -14.34 13.35
C PHE A 285 -11.84 -14.26 12.58
N CYS A 286 -12.10 -15.22 11.69
CA CYS A 286 -13.33 -15.25 10.90
C CYS A 286 -14.57 -15.45 11.80
N GLN A 287 -14.44 -16.31 12.80
CA GLN A 287 -15.49 -16.59 13.78
C GLN A 287 -15.79 -15.37 14.68
N ASP A 288 -14.77 -14.62 15.09
CA ASP A 288 -14.94 -13.41 15.89
C ASP A 288 -15.71 -12.33 15.12
N LEU A 289 -15.42 -12.17 13.82
CA LEU A 289 -16.17 -11.26 12.95
C LEU A 289 -17.65 -11.66 12.85
N HIS A 290 -17.92 -12.95 12.68
CA HIS A 290 -19.28 -13.49 12.67
C HIS A 290 -20.05 -13.11 13.95
N TYR A 291 -19.47 -13.38 15.12
CA TYR A 291 -20.15 -13.13 16.41
C TYR A 291 -20.28 -11.65 16.75
N LYS A 292 -19.27 -10.82 16.47
CA LYS A 292 -19.34 -9.36 16.62
C LYS A 292 -20.54 -8.79 15.88
N CYS A 293 -20.80 -9.31 14.69
CA CYS A 293 -21.93 -8.88 13.88
C CYS A 293 -23.28 -9.33 14.45
N ARG A 294 -23.38 -10.63 14.75
CA ARG A 294 -24.58 -11.26 15.29
C ARG A 294 -25.06 -10.58 16.57
N ASN A 295 -24.13 -10.16 17.43
CA ASN A 295 -24.44 -9.53 18.71
C ASN A 295 -24.78 -8.04 18.60
N SER A 296 -24.15 -7.32 17.67
CA SER A 296 -24.30 -5.85 17.57
C SER A 296 -25.55 -5.39 16.82
N ARG A 297 -26.14 -6.24 15.94
CA ARG A 297 -27.29 -5.91 15.06
C ARG A 297 -27.14 -4.59 14.30
N LYS A 298 -25.91 -4.12 14.07
CA LYS A 298 -25.64 -2.87 13.35
C LYS A 298 -25.98 -3.04 11.86
N PRO A 299 -26.72 -2.11 11.26
CA PRO A 299 -26.89 -2.08 9.80
C PRO A 299 -25.52 -2.02 9.10
N GLY A 300 -25.34 -2.79 8.02
CA GLY A 300 -24.10 -2.79 7.23
C GLY A 300 -22.98 -3.70 7.77
N CYS A 301 -23.25 -4.48 8.80
CA CYS A 301 -22.35 -5.53 9.25
C CYS A 301 -22.76 -6.89 8.65
N HIS A 302 -21.77 -7.73 8.32
CA HIS A 302 -21.98 -9.05 7.73
C HIS A 302 -21.57 -10.19 8.68
N GLN A 303 -22.39 -11.26 8.72
CA GLN A 303 -22.07 -12.48 9.45
C GLN A 303 -21.13 -13.34 8.62
N TYR A 304 -19.82 -13.09 8.74
CA TYR A 304 -18.80 -13.79 7.96
C TYR A 304 -18.93 -15.32 8.05
N VAL A 305 -18.62 -15.98 6.95
CA VAL A 305 -18.66 -17.44 6.78
C VAL A 305 -17.42 -17.93 6.06
N ILE A 306 -17.13 -19.23 6.21
CA ILE A 306 -16.03 -19.88 5.50
C ILE A 306 -16.60 -20.65 4.30
N HIS A 307 -16.06 -20.37 3.12
CA HIS A 307 -16.39 -21.07 1.89
C HIS A 307 -15.17 -21.14 0.97
N ASN A 308 -14.85 -22.32 0.43
CA ASN A 308 -13.70 -22.55 -0.49
C ASN A 308 -12.37 -21.92 0.00
N ASN A 309 -12.01 -22.17 1.26
CA ASN A 309 -10.82 -21.61 1.91
C ASN A 309 -10.77 -20.07 1.95
N LYS A 310 -11.94 -19.41 1.92
CA LYS A 310 -12.08 -17.95 2.06
C LYS A 310 -13.00 -17.62 3.22
N CYS A 311 -12.65 -16.59 3.99
CA CYS A 311 -13.54 -15.96 4.95
C CYS A 311 -14.27 -14.81 4.25
N ILE A 312 -15.55 -14.99 3.95
CA ILE A 312 -16.36 -14.09 3.11
C ILE A 312 -17.57 -13.53 3.87
N PRO A 313 -18.12 -12.37 3.48
CA PRO A 313 -19.20 -11.70 4.22
C PRO A 313 -20.50 -12.49 4.30
N GLU A 314 -20.84 -13.25 3.26
CA GLU A 314 -22.09 -14.01 3.17
C GLU A 314 -21.92 -15.28 2.32
N CYS A 315 -22.83 -16.24 2.48
CA CYS A 315 -22.84 -17.45 1.67
C CYS A 315 -23.17 -17.11 0.20
N PRO A 316 -22.46 -17.70 -0.77
CA PRO A 316 -22.82 -17.55 -2.17
C PRO A 316 -24.17 -18.21 -2.48
N SER A 317 -24.78 -17.81 -3.60
CA SER A 317 -26.06 -18.36 -4.06
C SER A 317 -26.05 -19.90 -4.06
N GLY A 318 -27.09 -20.49 -3.46
CA GLY A 318 -27.22 -21.95 -3.32
C GLY A 318 -26.60 -22.54 -2.04
N TYR A 319 -25.97 -21.72 -1.19
CA TYR A 319 -25.43 -22.15 0.09
C TYR A 319 -26.14 -21.47 1.25
N THR A 320 -26.26 -22.19 2.37
CA THR A 320 -26.71 -21.64 3.65
C THR A 320 -25.67 -21.92 4.71
N MET A 321 -25.65 -21.08 5.74
CA MET A 321 -24.73 -21.24 6.85
C MET A 321 -25.10 -22.50 7.65
N ASN A 322 -24.16 -23.43 7.76
CA ASN A 322 -24.33 -24.57 8.64
C ASN A 322 -24.03 -24.15 10.09
N SER A 323 -25.05 -24.08 10.94
CA SER A 323 -24.90 -23.71 12.35
C SER A 323 -24.43 -24.86 13.27
N SER A 324 -24.06 -26.00 12.70
CA SER A 324 -23.85 -27.25 13.47
C SER A 324 -22.41 -27.55 13.91
N LYS A 325 -21.49 -26.57 13.92
CA LYS A 325 -20.18 -26.66 14.59
C LYS A 325 -19.71 -25.31 15.10
#